data_AF-A0A382KBG7-F1
#
_entry.id   AF-A0A382KBG7-F1
#
_cell.length_a   1.000
_cell.length_b   1.000
_cell.length_c   1.000
_cell.angle_alpha   90.00
_cell.angle_beta   90.00
_cell.angle_gamma   90.00
#
_symmetry.space_group_name_H-M   'P 1'
#
loop_
_entity.id
_entity.type
_entity.pdbx_description
1 polymer ?
#
loop_
_entity_poly.entity_id
_entity_poly.type
_entity_poly.pdbx_seq_one_letter_code
_entity_poly.pdbx_strand_id
1 'polypeptide(L)'
;MSATEYAMPGCYMMLEQTMNDLGNLDGIVCYSLFQLPTNRITRMRFVERILEKERELHFAVESLSICERDHIIRIEDIWSVHAVLPNSLSARTLSAGLR
;
A
#
# COMPACT_ATOMS: atom_id res chain seq x y z
N MET A 1 -15.98 -9.79 -0.36
CA MET A 1 -16.52 -8.67 0.44
C MET A 1 -15.76 -7.40 0.09
N SER A 2 -16.40 -6.23 0.08
CA SER A 2 -15.70 -4.94 -0.09
C SER A 2 -15.67 -4.19 1.24
N ALA A 3 -14.47 -3.94 1.76
CA ALA A 3 -14.27 -3.06 2.90
C ALA A 3 -13.89 -1.65 2.38
N THR A 4 -14.60 -0.63 2.84
CA THR A 4 -14.29 0.77 2.50
C THR A 4 -13.81 1.46 3.77
N GLU A 5 -12.61 2.05 3.73
CA GLU A 5 -12.07 2.76 4.88
C GLU A 5 -12.82 4.09 5.09
N TYR A 6 -12.87 4.56 6.33
CA TYR A 6 -13.40 5.89 6.60
C TYR A 6 -12.54 6.97 5.95
N ALA A 7 -13.17 8.04 5.47
CA ALA A 7 -12.46 9.16 4.83
C ALA A 7 -11.58 9.99 5.79
N MET A 8 -11.47 9.62 7.07
CA MET A 8 -10.60 10.30 8.02
C MET A 8 -9.13 9.90 7.79
N PRO A 9 -8.22 10.85 7.54
CA PRO A 9 -6.82 10.55 7.31
C PRO A 9 -6.20 9.78 8.48
N GLY A 10 -5.48 8.69 8.16
CA GLY A 10 -4.80 7.88 9.16
C GLY A 10 -5.72 6.93 9.95
N CYS A 11 -7.01 6.84 9.63
CA CYS A 11 -7.86 5.77 10.10
C CYS A 11 -7.66 4.52 9.23
N TYR A 12 -7.41 3.39 9.88
CA TYR A 12 -7.24 2.07 9.26
C TYR A 12 -8.16 1.04 9.95
N MET A 13 -9.31 1.48 10.44
CA MET A 13 -10.18 0.66 11.29
C MET A 13 -10.81 -0.48 10.49
N MET A 14 -11.20 -0.20 9.25
CA MET A 14 -11.78 -1.20 8.36
C MET A 14 -10.71 -2.17 7.84
N LEU A 15 -9.50 -1.66 7.60
CA LEU A 15 -8.33 -2.50 7.33
C LEU A 15 -8.01 -3.43 8.52
N GLU A 16 -7.94 -2.91 9.75
CA GLU A 16 -7.70 -3.72 10.96
C GLU A 16 -8.80 -4.77 11.16
N GLN A 17 -10.07 -4.42 10.95
CA GLN A 17 -11.16 -5.37 11.03
C GLN A 17 -11.00 -6.49 9.98
N THR A 18 -10.67 -6.13 8.74
CA THR A 18 -10.39 -7.11 7.66
C THR A 18 -9.23 -8.03 8.02
N MET A 19 -8.20 -7.48 8.67
CA MET A 19 -7.03 -8.24 9.14
C MET A 19 -7.35 -9.20 10.29
N ASN A 20 -8.32 -8.87 11.14
CA ASN A 20 -8.79 -9.76 12.19
C ASN A 20 -9.55 -10.96 11.60
N ASP A 21 -10.30 -10.74 10.52
CA ASP A 21 -11.04 -11.78 9.78
C ASP A 21 -10.18 -12.56 8.77
N LEU A 22 -8.88 -12.23 8.64
CA LEU A 22 -7.97 -12.82 7.65
C LEU A 22 -7.86 -14.36 7.71
N GLY A 23 -8.20 -14.98 8.84
CA GLY A 23 -8.27 -16.45 8.92
C GLY A 23 -9.31 -17.07 7.98
N ASN A 24 -10.39 -16.33 7.69
CA ASN A 24 -11.51 -16.76 6.86
C ASN A 24 -11.42 -16.24 5.41
N LEU A 25 -10.31 -15.59 5.05
CA LEU A 25 -10.08 -15.00 3.73
C LEU A 25 -8.87 -15.66 3.07
N ASP A 26 -8.91 -15.81 1.75
CA ASP A 26 -7.76 -16.31 0.97
C ASP A 26 -6.66 -15.25 0.80
N GLY A 27 -7.04 -13.97 0.92
CA GLY A 27 -6.15 -12.83 0.77
C GLY A 27 -6.91 -11.51 0.82
N ILE A 28 -6.18 -10.41 0.61
CA ILE A 28 -6.72 -9.05 0.58
C ILE A 28 -6.43 -8.43 -0.79
N VAL A 29 -7.41 -7.74 -1.35
CA VAL A 29 -7.23 -6.92 -2.55
C VAL A 29 -7.45 -5.47 -2.19
N CYS A 30 -6.40 -4.66 -2.31
CA CYS A 30 -6.47 -3.21 -2.27
C CYS A 30 -6.64 -2.68 -3.70
N TYR A 31 -7.40 -1.60 -3.85
CA TYR A 31 -7.45 -0.86 -5.10
C TYR A 31 -6.08 -0.27 -5.44
N SER A 32 -5.38 0.32 -4.47
CA SER A 32 -4.01 0.84 -4.64
C SER A 32 -3.15 0.55 -3.41
N LEU A 33 -1.83 0.46 -3.59
CA LEU A 33 -0.88 0.36 -2.47
C LEU A 33 -0.96 1.53 -1.49
N PHE A 34 -1.47 2.69 -1.92
CA PHE A 34 -1.64 3.87 -1.06
C PHE A 34 -2.82 3.76 -0.07
N GLN A 35 -3.57 2.66 -0.10
CA GLN A 35 -4.54 2.33 0.95
C GLN A 35 -3.90 1.69 2.19
N LEU A 36 -2.63 1.27 2.09
CA LEU A 36 -1.87 0.83 3.25
C LEU A 36 -1.43 2.01 4.11
N PRO A 37 -1.07 1.76 5.38
CA PRO A 37 -0.55 2.81 6.24
C PRO A 37 0.65 3.54 5.67
N THR A 38 0.62 4.88 5.72
CA THR A 38 1.75 5.71 5.28
C THR A 38 3.01 5.46 6.12
N ASN A 39 2.84 5.23 7.43
CA ASN A 39 3.94 4.88 8.31
C ASN A 39 4.50 3.50 7.96
N ARG A 40 5.79 3.45 7.60
CA ARG A 40 6.48 2.23 7.18
C ARG A 40 6.43 1.11 8.21
N ILE A 41 6.63 1.41 9.48
CA ILE A 41 6.65 0.39 10.56
C ILE A 41 5.26 -0.23 10.68
N THR A 42 4.22 0.60 10.69
CA THR A 42 2.83 0.13 10.74
C THR A 42 2.50 -0.70 9.51
N ARG A 43 2.83 -0.23 8.31
CA ARG A 43 2.61 -0.96 7.06
C ARG A 43 3.31 -2.31 7.05
N MET A 44 4.57 -2.38 7.46
CA MET A 44 5.33 -3.63 7.49
C MET A 44 4.68 -4.64 8.44
N ARG A 45 4.20 -4.19 9.61
CA ARG A 45 3.47 -5.04 10.54
C ARG A 45 2.21 -5.66 9.90
N PHE A 46 1.48 -4.91 9.08
CA PHE A 46 0.33 -5.46 8.36
C PHE A 46 0.76 -6.50 7.33
N VAL A 47 1.75 -6.17 6.50
CA VAL A 47 2.26 -7.07 5.46
C VAL A 47 2.81 -8.37 6.05
N GLU A 48 3.58 -8.28 7.14
CA GLU A 48 4.11 -9.45 7.85
C GLU A 48 3.00 -10.34 8.38
N ARG A 49 1.97 -9.78 9.03
CA ARG A 49 0.80 -10.54 9.50
C ARG A 49 0.07 -11.28 8.37
N ILE A 50 0.06 -10.72 7.15
CA ILE A 50 -0.54 -11.38 5.98
C ILE A 50 0.31 -12.57 5.55
N LEU A 51 1.62 -12.37 5.39
CA LEU A 51 2.56 -13.40 4.97
C LEU A 51 2.70 -14.53 6.00
N GLU A 52 2.67 -14.23 7.30
CA GLU A 52 2.69 -15.22 8.39
C GLU A 52 1.49 -16.16 8.35
N LYS A 53 0.37 -15.72 7.77
CA LYS A 53 -0.83 -16.53 7.56
C LYS A 53 -0.88 -17.21 6.19
N GLU A 54 0.22 -17.15 5.42
CA GLU A 54 0.31 -17.67 4.06
C GLU A 54 -0.81 -17.12 3.16
N ARG A 55 -1.18 -15.85 3.38
CA ARG A 55 -2.18 -15.13 2.58
C ARG A 55 -1.48 -14.18 1.62
N GLU A 56 -2.21 -13.75 0.61
CA GLU A 56 -1.71 -12.83 -0.41
C GLU A 56 -2.33 -11.44 -0.28
N LEU A 57 -1.58 -10.43 -0.69
CA LEU A 57 -2.05 -9.04 -0.81
C LEU A 57 -1.90 -8.57 -2.25
N HIS A 58 -2.96 -8.07 -2.87
CA HIS A 58 -2.99 -7.63 -4.27
C HIS A 58 -3.33 -6.14 -4.37
N PHE A 59 -2.77 -5.45 -5.37
CA PHE A 59 -3.00 -4.03 -5.64
C PHE A 59 -3.44 -3.83 -7.09
N ALA A 60 -4.69 -3.42 -7.29
CA ALA A 60 -5.31 -3.37 -8.62
C ALA A 60 -4.70 -2.31 -9.53
N VAL A 61 -4.50 -1.08 -9.04
CA VAL A 61 -3.98 0.05 -9.83
C VAL A 61 -2.54 -0.20 -10.27
N GLU A 62 -1.70 -0.70 -9.37
CA GLU A 62 -0.28 -0.91 -9.69
C GLU A 62 -0.02 -2.25 -10.39
N SER A 63 -1.02 -3.15 -10.43
CA SER A 63 -0.88 -4.52 -10.95
C SER A 63 0.27 -5.26 -10.24
N LEU A 64 0.33 -5.13 -8.91
CA LEU A 64 1.35 -5.74 -8.06
C LEU A 64 0.71 -6.62 -7.00
N SER A 65 1.46 -7.58 -6.48
CA SER A 65 1.04 -8.41 -5.35
C SER A 65 2.21 -8.72 -4.43
N ILE A 66 1.91 -8.99 -3.16
CA ILE A 66 2.84 -9.51 -2.16
C ILE A 66 2.38 -10.93 -1.83
N CYS A 67 3.10 -11.91 -2.36
CA CYS A 67 2.94 -13.33 -2.07
C CYS A 67 4.15 -13.88 -1.29
N GLU A 68 5.29 -13.18 -1.37
CA GLU A 68 6.53 -13.51 -0.68
C GLU A 68 7.28 -12.24 -0.23
N ARG A 69 8.30 -12.42 0.62
CA ARG A 69 9.03 -11.30 1.24
C ARG A 69 9.76 -10.42 0.22
N ASP A 70 10.26 -10.98 -0.87
CA ASP A 70 11.04 -10.22 -1.85
C ASP A 70 10.18 -9.19 -2.60
N HIS A 71 8.87 -9.45 -2.75
CA HIS A 71 7.93 -8.50 -3.38
C HIS A 71 7.80 -7.19 -2.61
N ILE A 72 8.07 -7.22 -1.29
CA ILE A 72 7.99 -6.04 -0.42
C ILE A 72 8.94 -4.94 -0.90
N ILE A 73 10.12 -5.31 -1.44
CA ILE A 73 11.14 -4.37 -1.90
C ILE A 73 10.55 -3.43 -2.95
N ARG A 74 9.86 -3.98 -3.95
CA ARG A 74 9.27 -3.18 -5.04
C ARG A 74 8.17 -2.24 -4.54
N ILE A 75 7.39 -2.66 -3.56
CA ILE A 75 6.36 -1.81 -2.94
C ILE A 75 7.00 -0.65 -2.16
N GLU A 76 8.04 -0.94 -1.38
CA GLU A 76 8.77 0.08 -0.61
C GLU A 76 9.53 1.06 -1.50
N ASP A 77 10.04 0.63 -2.66
CA ASP A 77 10.64 1.51 -3.66
C ASP A 77 9.61 2.53 -4.17
N ILE A 78 8.39 2.09 -4.48
CA ILE A 78 7.30 2.98 -4.91
C ILE A 78 6.94 3.98 -3.81
N TRP A 79 6.84 3.53 -2.56
CA TRP A 79 6.63 4.42 -1.41
C TRP A 79 7.75 5.45 -1.25
N SER A 80 9.00 5.03 -1.48
CA SER A 80 10.16 5.90 -1.35
C SER A 80 10.16 6.98 -2.42
N VAL A 81 9.85 6.63 -3.67
CA VAL A 81 9.63 7.60 -4.76
C VAL A 81 8.47 8.53 -4.41
N HIS A 82 7.34 7.99 -3.96
CA HIS A 82 6.17 8.78 -3.58
C HIS A 82 6.48 9.79 -2.46
N ALA A 83 7.31 9.42 -1.49
CA ALA A 83 7.70 10.30 -0.39
C ALA A 83 8.57 11.50 -0.84
N VAL A 84 9.38 11.33 -1.90
CA VAL A 84 10.24 12.42 -2.42
C VAL A 84 9.58 13.23 -3.53
N LEU A 85 8.55 12.71 -4.20
CA LEU A 85 7.83 13.39 -5.28
C LEU A 85 7.37 14.82 -4.93
N PRO A 86 6.77 15.09 -3.75
CA PRO A 86 6.35 16.45 -3.39
C PRO A 86 7.51 17.46 -3.33
N ASN A 87 8.74 16.99 -3.09
CA ASN A 87 9.95 17.81 -3.01
C ASN A 87 10.72 17.86 -4.34
N SER A 88 10.19 17.23 -5.39
CA SER A 88 10.81 17.20 -6.72
C SER A 88 10.23 18.27 -7.63
N LEU A 89 10.99 18.67 -8.65
CA LEU A 89 10.51 19.59 -9.67
C LEU A 89 9.33 18.97 -10.42
N SER A 90 8.21 19.68 -10.46
CA SER A 90 7.06 19.19 -11.24
C SER A 90 7.41 19.11 -12.73
N ALA A 91 6.89 18.10 -13.42
CA ALA A 91 7.09 17.95 -14.87
C ALA A 91 6.68 19.22 -15.66
N ARG A 92 5.67 19.95 -15.16
CA ARG A 92 5.21 21.22 -15.72
C ARG A 92 6.23 22.35 -15.54
N THR A 93 6.97 22.34 -14.43
CA THR A 93 8.04 23.31 -14.17
C THR A 93 9.26 23.01 -15.04
N LEU A 94 9.61 21.74 -15.21
CA LEU A 94 10.70 21.31 -16.07
C LEU A 94 10.45 21.65 -17.56
N SER A 95 9.22 21.44 -18.04
CA SER A 95 8.87 21.77 -19.44
C SER A 95 8.80 23.27 -19.72
N ALA A 96 8.54 24.10 -18.70
CA ALA A 96 8.54 25.55 -18.81
C ALA A 96 9.96 26.16 -18.83
N GLY A 97 10.93 25.56 -18.14
CA GLY A 97 12.32 26.03 -18.11
C GLY A 97 13.20 25.59 -19.30
N LEU A 98 12.69 24.70 -20.15
CA LEU A 98 13.35 24.22 -21.38
C LEU A 98 12.92 25.00 -22.65
N ARG A 99 12.19 26.11 -22.49
CA ARG A 99 11.83 27.07 -23.56
C ARG A 99 12.58 28.38 -23.36
#